data_AF-A0A381TD44-F1
#
_entry.id   AF-A0A381TD44-F1
#
_cell.length_a   1.000
_cell.length_b   1.000
_cell.length_c   1.000
_cell.angle_alpha   90.00
_cell.angle_beta   90.00
_cell.angle_gamma   90.00
#
_symmetry.space_group_name_H-M   'P 1'
#
loop_
_entity.id
_entity.type
_entity.pdbx_description
1 polymer ?
#
loop_
_entity_poly.entity_id
_entity_poly.type
_entity_poly.pdbx_seq_one_letter_code
_entity_poly.pdbx_strand_id
1 'polypeptide(L)'
;MKNLLKILLGGLFLCSFYAVNAVAKDVNVAFFLEWATPNQEAKVNKAYDDAMGVNINWTNFATGVEMTEAMLSGDIDISYSQGMTPFVNAVNAKAPIKIVDVAVEYGMGGTGCVVSNASGITKANASELEGQKVAVPLNTMADYAMRMIAAHLGADVSQFQLVDMEPADGAVALVDGNVVAACLFGKNSIDKALEAGSMLMTTEEATAAGITSFDITSVTDKFIKENPELVRAFLEVTAESNALFAAGNSDMSIIAKDAGMSVEKTTNQMSGFGFPTPEEQKSSWLNSGGKVEGMLAFMGNMFATAENPALSDYSKTIDASFLP
;
A
#
# COMPACT_ATOMS: atom_id res chain seq x y z
N MET A 1 31.85 -53.57 -59.20
CA MET A 1 30.42 -53.69 -58.86
C MET A 1 30.19 -53.13 -57.46
N LYS A 2 29.36 -52.08 -57.40
CA LYS A 2 28.41 -51.74 -56.33
C LYS A 2 28.91 -51.52 -54.89
N ASN A 3 28.87 -50.22 -54.52
CA ASN A 3 28.15 -49.63 -53.39
C ASN A 3 28.49 -50.14 -51.97
N LEU A 4 28.90 -49.24 -51.05
CA LEU A 4 27.99 -48.36 -50.30
C LEU A 4 28.80 -47.52 -49.30
N LEU A 5 28.70 -46.21 -49.46
CA LEU A 5 29.04 -45.18 -48.48
C LEU A 5 28.09 -45.34 -47.28
N LYS A 6 28.61 -45.59 -46.07
CA LYS A 6 27.84 -45.47 -44.82
C LYS A 6 28.32 -44.24 -44.06
N ILE A 7 27.55 -43.17 -44.21
CA ILE A 7 27.58 -41.99 -43.36
C ILE A 7 27.02 -42.41 -42.00
N LEU A 8 27.84 -42.33 -40.94
CA LEU A 8 27.38 -42.43 -39.56
C LEU A 8 27.07 -41.01 -39.07
N LEU A 9 25.80 -40.60 -39.17
CA LEU A 9 25.25 -39.53 -38.34
C LEU A 9 24.88 -40.17 -36.99
N GLY A 10 25.59 -39.81 -35.92
CA GLY A 10 25.29 -40.20 -34.54
C GLY A 10 25.05 -38.95 -33.71
N GLY A 11 23.82 -38.79 -33.22
CA GLY A 11 23.22 -37.56 -32.72
C GLY A 11 23.99 -36.81 -31.63
N LEU A 12 24.05 -35.49 -31.79
CA LEU A 12 24.30 -34.54 -30.72
C LEU A 12 23.05 -34.54 -29.82
N PHE A 13 23.11 -35.19 -28.67
CA PHE A 13 22.12 -34.99 -27.60
C PHE A 13 22.36 -33.58 -27.03
N LEU A 14 21.65 -32.59 -27.56
CA LEU A 14 21.44 -31.31 -26.88
C LEU A 14 20.54 -31.59 -25.68
N CYS A 15 21.14 -31.86 -24.52
CA CYS A 15 20.46 -31.71 -23.24
C CYS A 15 20.13 -30.22 -23.10
N SER A 16 18.91 -29.83 -23.46
CA SER A 16 18.31 -28.59 -23.00
C SER A 16 18.29 -28.65 -21.48
N PHE A 17 19.24 -27.96 -20.83
CA PHE A 17 19.10 -27.59 -19.44
C PHE A 17 17.85 -26.70 -19.36
N TYR A 18 16.70 -27.29 -19.04
CA TYR A 18 15.69 -26.54 -18.34
C TYR A 18 16.36 -26.16 -17.02
N ALA A 19 16.74 -24.89 -16.91
CA ALA A 19 16.96 -24.31 -15.59
C ALA A 19 15.64 -24.53 -14.84
N VAL A 20 15.62 -25.54 -13.99
CA VAL A 20 14.60 -25.63 -12.95
C VAL A 20 14.89 -24.40 -12.10
N ASN A 21 14.15 -23.31 -12.35
CA ASN A 21 14.17 -22.18 -11.46
C ASN A 21 13.84 -22.75 -10.09
N ALA A 22 14.80 -22.69 -9.17
CA ALA A 22 14.54 -23.09 -7.80
C ALA A 22 13.47 -22.14 -7.28
N VAL A 23 12.31 -22.70 -6.91
CA VAL A 23 11.26 -21.95 -6.21
C VAL A 23 11.92 -21.22 -5.04
N ALA A 24 11.52 -19.96 -4.81
CA ALA A 24 12.01 -19.18 -3.68
C ALA A 24 11.94 -20.02 -2.39
N LYS A 25 13.02 -20.04 -1.61
CA LYS A 25 13.08 -20.84 -0.38
C LYS A 25 12.31 -20.19 0.77
N ASP A 26 12.31 -18.86 0.77
CA ASP A 26 11.58 -17.99 1.68
C ASP A 26 10.99 -16.85 0.84
N VAL A 27 9.91 -16.24 1.33
CA VAL A 27 9.29 -15.04 0.73
C VAL A 27 9.28 -13.93 1.75
N ASN A 28 9.74 -12.74 1.36
CA ASN A 28 9.79 -11.59 2.25
C ASN A 28 8.62 -10.65 1.96
N VAL A 29 7.82 -10.35 2.99
CA VAL A 29 6.59 -9.58 2.86
C VAL A 29 6.62 -8.37 3.78
N ALA A 30 6.38 -7.19 3.22
CA ALA A 30 6.22 -5.96 3.97
C ALA A 30 4.77 -5.78 4.44
N PHE A 31 4.59 -5.23 5.65
CA PHE A 31 3.29 -4.83 6.20
C PHE A 31 3.43 -3.62 7.14
N PHE A 32 2.31 -3.11 7.67
CA PHE A 32 2.28 -1.99 8.61
C PHE A 32 1.88 -2.42 10.02
N LEU A 33 2.42 -1.74 11.03
CA LEU A 33 1.80 -1.68 12.36
C LEU A 33 0.74 -0.57 12.39
N GLU A 34 -0.11 -0.58 13.41
CA GLU A 34 -1.21 0.38 13.60
C GLU A 34 -2.23 0.43 12.45
N TRP A 35 -2.20 -0.59 11.59
CA TRP A 35 -3.01 -0.73 10.39
C TRP A 35 -3.59 -2.14 10.34
N ALA A 36 -4.81 -2.28 10.87
CA ALA A 36 -5.43 -3.58 11.01
C ALA A 36 -6.10 -4.06 9.72
N THR A 37 -5.76 -5.27 9.29
CA THR A 37 -6.33 -5.92 8.12
C THR A 37 -6.56 -7.43 8.37
N PRO A 38 -7.55 -8.06 7.71
CA PRO A 38 -7.90 -9.47 7.95
C PRO A 38 -6.73 -10.45 7.76
N ASN A 39 -5.82 -10.15 6.82
CA ASN A 39 -4.65 -11.00 6.56
C ASN A 39 -3.75 -11.25 7.77
N GLN A 40 -3.79 -10.38 8.80
CA GLN A 40 -2.93 -10.53 9.97
C GLN A 40 -3.27 -11.77 10.81
N GLU A 41 -4.54 -12.18 10.81
CA GLU A 41 -4.94 -13.46 11.41
C GLU A 41 -4.30 -14.64 10.67
N ALA A 42 -4.42 -14.65 9.34
CA ALA A 42 -3.81 -15.68 8.49
C ALA A 42 -2.28 -15.70 8.59
N LYS A 43 -1.64 -14.53 8.67
CA LYS A 43 -0.20 -14.37 8.93
C LYS A 43 0.19 -15.05 10.25
N VAL A 44 -0.47 -14.72 11.36
CA VAL A 44 -0.13 -15.27 12.68
C VAL A 44 -0.37 -16.78 12.73
N ASN A 45 -1.44 -17.25 12.09
CA ASN A 45 -1.79 -18.66 12.01
C ASN A 45 -0.98 -19.43 10.96
N LYS A 46 -0.04 -18.79 10.26
CA LYS A 46 0.81 -19.38 9.20
C LYS A 46 0.05 -19.94 8.00
N ALA A 47 -1.16 -19.46 7.73
CA ALA A 47 -1.93 -19.89 6.58
C ALA A 47 -1.23 -19.55 5.24
N TYR A 48 -0.51 -18.42 5.20
CA TYR A 48 0.33 -18.06 4.05
C TYR A 48 1.46 -19.06 3.84
N ASP A 49 2.22 -19.39 4.88
CA ASP A 49 3.31 -20.36 4.82
C ASP A 49 2.81 -21.73 4.35
N ASP A 50 1.69 -22.19 4.91
CA ASP A 50 1.09 -23.49 4.58
C ASP A 50 0.60 -23.55 3.12
N ALA A 51 -0.05 -22.49 2.63
CA ALA A 51 -0.55 -22.42 1.26
C ALA A 51 0.59 -22.28 0.22
N MET A 52 1.63 -21.51 0.55
CA MET A 52 2.77 -21.25 -0.34
C MET A 52 3.83 -22.35 -0.25
N GLY A 53 3.81 -23.19 0.78
CA GLY A 53 4.76 -24.28 1.00
C GLY A 53 6.19 -23.82 1.32
N VAL A 54 6.34 -22.55 1.73
CA VAL A 54 7.62 -21.88 2.01
C VAL A 54 7.45 -20.97 3.22
N ASN A 55 8.54 -20.63 3.92
CA ASN A 55 8.46 -19.75 5.07
C ASN A 55 8.29 -18.29 4.62
N ILE A 56 7.39 -17.56 5.30
CA ILE A 56 7.10 -16.15 5.01
C ILE A 56 7.71 -15.25 6.07
N ASN A 57 8.65 -14.39 5.67
CA ASN A 57 9.30 -13.43 6.54
C ASN A 57 8.55 -12.09 6.47
N TRP A 58 7.79 -11.80 7.52
CA TRP A 58 7.06 -10.53 7.62
C TRP A 58 7.90 -9.45 8.29
N THR A 59 8.06 -8.31 7.61
CA THR A 59 8.78 -7.14 8.10
C THR A 59 7.86 -5.93 8.14
N ASN A 60 7.77 -5.24 9.28
CA ASN A 60 7.00 -4.01 9.37
C ASN A 60 7.82 -2.79 8.94
N PHE A 61 7.16 -1.83 8.32
CA PHE A 61 7.74 -0.55 7.92
C PHE A 61 6.93 0.61 8.50
N ALA A 62 7.53 1.79 8.58
CA ALA A 62 6.85 3.00 9.04
C ALA A 62 6.11 3.68 7.89
N THR A 63 6.62 3.57 6.65
CA THR A 63 5.98 4.15 5.46
C THR A 63 6.01 3.23 4.24
N GLY A 64 5.09 3.49 3.30
CA GLY A 64 5.09 2.78 2.01
C GLY A 64 6.25 3.18 1.09
N VAL A 65 6.93 4.31 1.39
CA VAL A 65 8.16 4.72 0.70
C VAL A 65 9.28 3.76 1.07
N GLU A 66 9.46 3.47 2.35
CA GLU A 66 10.45 2.49 2.81
C GLU A 66 10.15 1.08 2.28
N MET A 67 8.86 0.70 2.19
CA MET A 67 8.47 -0.56 1.54
C MET A 67 8.95 -0.61 0.08
N THR A 68 8.75 0.47 -0.69
CA THR A 68 9.28 0.57 -2.06
C THR A 68 10.80 0.44 -2.07
N GLU A 69 11.51 1.17 -1.22
CA GLU A 69 12.98 1.12 -1.17
C GLU A 69 13.50 -0.29 -0.86
N ALA A 70 12.86 -0.98 0.09
CA ALA A 70 13.17 -2.35 0.43
C ALA A 70 12.89 -3.31 -0.75
N MET A 71 11.78 -3.13 -1.48
CA MET A 71 11.51 -3.89 -2.70
C MET A 71 12.57 -3.66 -3.79
N LEU A 72 13.01 -2.41 -3.98
CA LEU A 72 14.01 -2.06 -4.99
C LEU A 72 15.43 -2.55 -4.63
N SER A 73 15.72 -2.69 -3.34
CA SER A 73 16.96 -3.31 -2.85
C SER A 73 16.96 -4.84 -2.98
N GLY A 74 15.78 -5.45 -3.11
CA GLY A 74 15.59 -6.90 -3.17
C GLY A 74 15.34 -7.56 -1.80
N ASP A 75 15.15 -6.76 -0.75
CA ASP A 75 14.87 -7.23 0.60
C ASP A 75 13.40 -7.65 0.81
N ILE A 76 12.49 -7.12 -0.01
CA ILE A 76 11.04 -7.42 0.03
C ILE A 76 10.56 -7.87 -1.35
N ASP A 77 9.81 -8.97 -1.39
CA ASP A 77 9.23 -9.53 -2.61
C ASP A 77 7.81 -8.99 -2.85
N ILE A 78 7.01 -8.92 -1.78
CA ILE A 78 5.60 -8.53 -1.76
C ILE A 78 5.43 -7.41 -0.73
N SER A 79 4.81 -6.29 -1.11
CA SER A 79 4.39 -5.25 -0.18
C SER A 79 2.88 -5.27 -0.03
N TYR A 80 2.40 -5.68 1.14
CA TYR A 80 0.98 -5.71 1.45
C TYR A 80 0.49 -4.36 1.99
N SER A 81 -0.66 -3.90 1.49
CA SER A 81 -1.25 -2.60 1.83
C SER A 81 -0.33 -1.41 1.56
N GLN A 82 0.46 -1.45 0.49
CA GLN A 82 1.23 -0.28 0.06
C GLN A 82 0.29 0.83 -0.42
N GLY A 83 0.53 2.06 0.01
CA GLY A 83 -0.20 3.22 -0.49
C GLY A 83 -0.01 3.45 -1.99
N MET A 84 -1.04 4.00 -2.64
CA MET A 84 -0.96 4.35 -4.07
C MET A 84 0.09 5.41 -4.39
N THR A 85 0.34 6.37 -3.47
CA THR A 85 1.37 7.41 -3.66
C THR A 85 2.80 6.84 -3.78
N PRO A 86 3.29 6.02 -2.84
CA PRO A 86 4.64 5.46 -2.98
C PRO A 86 4.75 4.53 -4.18
N PHE A 87 3.69 3.76 -4.51
CA PHE A 87 3.67 2.93 -5.71
C PHE A 87 3.78 3.77 -7.00
N VAL A 88 2.97 4.83 -7.14
CA VAL A 88 2.96 5.65 -8.36
C VAL A 88 4.29 6.37 -8.57
N ASN A 89 4.90 6.85 -7.49
CA ASN A 89 6.24 7.46 -7.52
C ASN A 89 7.30 6.46 -7.97
N ALA A 90 7.23 5.22 -7.47
CA ALA A 90 8.14 4.16 -7.87
C ALA A 90 8.03 3.86 -9.37
N VAL A 91 6.82 3.67 -9.90
CA VAL A 91 6.64 3.33 -11.33
C VAL A 91 6.93 4.52 -12.26
N ASN A 92 6.72 5.76 -11.83
CA ASN A 92 7.23 6.96 -12.53
C ASN A 92 8.77 6.95 -12.62
N ALA A 93 9.43 6.49 -11.56
CA ALA A 93 10.86 6.23 -11.54
C ALA A 93 11.28 4.90 -12.21
N LYS A 94 10.35 4.22 -12.89
CA LYS A 94 10.54 2.95 -13.63
C LYS A 94 10.94 1.77 -12.74
N ALA A 95 10.50 1.79 -11.48
CA ALA A 95 10.57 0.63 -10.59
C ALA A 95 9.91 -0.60 -11.24
N PRO A 96 10.55 -1.78 -11.20
CA PRO A 96 10.02 -3.01 -11.76
C PRO A 96 9.08 -3.70 -10.74
N ILE A 97 7.96 -3.06 -10.43
CA ILE A 97 6.93 -3.55 -9.51
C ILE A 97 5.54 -3.48 -10.15
N LYS A 98 4.62 -4.33 -9.70
CA LYS A 98 3.23 -4.38 -10.18
C LYS A 98 2.23 -4.49 -9.06
N ILE A 99 1.06 -3.88 -9.26
CA ILE A 99 -0.15 -4.11 -8.47
C ILE A 99 -0.74 -5.45 -8.86
N VAL A 100 -1.08 -6.26 -7.87
CA VAL A 100 -1.73 -7.56 -8.07
C VAL A 100 -3.11 -7.65 -7.40
N ASP A 101 -3.39 -6.82 -6.40
CA ASP A 101 -4.71 -6.68 -5.78
C ASP A 101 -4.94 -5.26 -5.20
N VAL A 102 -6.16 -5.02 -4.74
CA VAL A 102 -6.49 -3.94 -3.80
C VAL A 102 -6.54 -4.54 -2.41
N ALA A 103 -5.65 -4.07 -1.53
CA ALA A 103 -5.50 -4.62 -0.18
C ALA A 103 -6.60 -4.12 0.76
N VAL A 104 -6.92 -2.82 0.69
CA VAL A 104 -7.94 -2.19 1.54
C VAL A 104 -8.42 -0.86 0.93
N GLU A 105 -9.74 -0.64 0.92
CA GLU A 105 -10.38 0.66 0.67
C GLU A 105 -10.72 1.29 2.01
N TYR A 106 -10.33 2.54 2.25
CA TYR A 106 -10.59 3.20 3.54
C TYR A 106 -11.09 4.63 3.41
N GLY A 107 -11.10 5.21 2.20
CA GLY A 107 -11.47 6.60 2.01
C GLY A 107 -10.51 7.52 2.78
N MET A 108 -10.92 8.01 3.95
CA MET A 108 -10.06 8.67 4.92
C MET A 108 -10.12 8.05 6.33
N GLY A 109 -10.79 6.91 6.48
CA GLY A 109 -10.70 6.09 7.67
C GLY A 109 -9.25 5.73 7.95
N GLY A 110 -8.71 6.16 9.08
CA GLY A 110 -7.32 5.87 9.47
C GLY A 110 -6.23 6.73 8.79
N THR A 111 -6.59 7.74 7.99
CA THR A 111 -5.65 8.73 7.41
C THR A 111 -6.23 10.14 7.48
N GLY A 112 -5.46 11.14 7.87
CA GLY A 112 -5.87 12.55 7.76
C GLY A 112 -5.02 13.52 8.55
N CYS A 113 -5.44 14.80 8.57
CA CYS A 113 -4.68 15.88 9.19
C CYS A 113 -5.29 16.30 10.53
N VAL A 114 -4.52 16.17 11.60
CA VAL A 114 -4.84 16.70 12.92
C VAL A 114 -4.19 18.06 13.08
N VAL A 115 -4.97 19.06 13.47
CA VAL A 115 -4.51 20.45 13.66
C VAL A 115 -4.55 20.78 15.14
N SER A 116 -3.50 21.44 15.64
CA SER A 116 -3.36 21.78 17.05
C SER A 116 -4.51 22.68 17.51
N ASN A 117 -5.13 22.34 18.64
CA ASN A 117 -6.19 23.16 19.21
C ASN A 117 -5.67 24.55 19.65
N ALA A 118 -4.39 24.65 19.99
CA ALA A 118 -3.74 25.91 20.37
C ALA A 118 -3.54 26.86 19.19
N SER A 119 -3.54 26.36 17.95
CA SER A 119 -3.37 27.19 16.76
C SER A 119 -4.61 28.04 16.44
N GLY A 120 -5.81 27.61 16.87
CA GLY A 120 -7.07 28.22 16.45
C GLY A 120 -7.46 27.95 15.00
N ILE A 121 -6.66 27.16 14.26
CA ILE A 121 -6.91 26.81 12.87
C ILE A 121 -8.00 25.74 12.80
N THR A 122 -8.93 25.95 11.88
CA THR A 122 -10.06 25.07 11.58
C THR A 122 -10.26 25.01 10.07
N LYS A 123 -11.21 24.19 9.61
CA LYS A 123 -11.60 24.17 8.19
C LYS A 123 -12.06 25.52 7.64
N ALA A 124 -12.59 26.42 8.48
CA ALA A 124 -13.09 27.72 8.05
C ALA A 124 -11.99 28.74 7.75
N ASN A 125 -10.77 28.51 8.23
CA ASN A 125 -9.59 29.37 8.08
C ASN A 125 -8.34 28.54 7.77
N ALA A 126 -8.49 27.48 6.97
CA ALA A 126 -7.39 26.55 6.67
C ALA A 126 -6.19 27.21 5.99
N SER A 127 -6.37 28.36 5.31
CA SER A 127 -5.27 29.16 4.75
C SER A 127 -4.30 29.69 5.82
N GLU A 128 -4.66 29.69 7.11
CA GLU A 128 -3.73 30.02 8.20
C GLU A 128 -2.63 28.95 8.40
N LEU A 129 -2.72 27.79 7.73
CA LEU A 129 -1.63 26.82 7.62
C LEU A 129 -0.48 27.32 6.72
N GLU A 130 -0.74 28.31 5.86
CA GLU A 130 0.27 28.90 4.99
C GLU A 130 1.37 29.57 5.82
N GLY A 131 2.63 29.23 5.54
CA GLY A 131 3.80 29.65 6.30
C GLY A 131 4.02 28.89 7.60
N GLN A 132 3.13 27.98 8.00
CA GLN A 132 3.27 27.19 9.23
C GLN A 132 3.98 25.86 8.99
N LYS A 133 4.54 25.30 10.07
CA LYS A 133 5.14 23.95 10.03
C LYS A 133 4.06 22.88 10.10
N VAL A 134 4.07 21.97 9.14
CA VAL A 134 3.14 20.83 9.06
C VAL A 134 3.95 19.54 8.93
N ALA A 135 3.78 18.61 9.88
CA ALA A 135 4.40 17.29 9.79
C ALA A 135 3.60 16.40 8.83
N VAL A 136 4.28 15.72 7.92
CA VAL A 136 3.66 14.79 6.98
C VAL A 136 4.72 13.81 6.48
N PRO A 137 4.44 12.48 6.42
CA PRO A 137 5.34 11.56 5.74
C PRO A 137 5.18 11.80 4.23
N LEU A 138 6.20 12.41 3.62
CA LEU A 138 6.14 12.82 2.21
C LEU A 138 6.01 11.62 1.29
N ASN A 139 5.39 11.82 0.13
CA ASN A 139 5.21 10.77 -0.88
C ASN A 139 4.37 9.57 -0.40
N THR A 140 3.55 9.75 0.65
CA THR A 140 2.60 8.75 1.16
C THR A 140 1.14 9.15 0.89
N MET A 141 0.18 8.27 1.24
CA MET A 141 -1.24 8.61 1.19
C MET A 141 -1.63 9.75 2.14
N ALA A 142 -0.87 9.99 3.21
CA ALA A 142 -1.08 11.17 4.06
C ALA A 142 -0.67 12.49 3.37
N ASP A 143 0.40 12.47 2.56
CA ASP A 143 0.78 13.60 1.71
C ASP A 143 -0.28 13.89 0.65
N TYR A 144 -0.75 12.84 -0.03
CA TYR A 144 -1.89 12.94 -0.95
C TYR A 144 -3.13 13.55 -0.25
N ALA A 145 -3.53 13.00 0.89
CA ALA A 145 -4.70 13.46 1.64
C ALA A 145 -4.55 14.93 2.08
N MET A 146 -3.37 15.33 2.57
CA MET A 146 -3.06 16.70 2.93
C MET A 146 -3.27 17.65 1.74
N ARG A 147 -2.72 17.31 0.57
CA ARG A 147 -2.84 18.15 -0.64
C ARG A 147 -4.28 18.26 -1.10
N MET A 148 -5.04 17.17 -1.06
CA MET A 148 -6.46 17.18 -1.44
C MET A 148 -7.32 17.97 -0.45
N ILE A 149 -7.06 17.84 0.85
CA ILE A 149 -7.72 18.63 1.90
C ILE A 149 -7.40 20.11 1.73
N ALA A 150 -6.12 20.47 1.58
CA ALA A 150 -5.70 21.86 1.40
C ALA A 150 -6.34 22.49 0.16
N ALA A 151 -6.33 21.78 -0.97
CA ALA A 151 -6.98 22.24 -2.20
C ALA A 151 -8.49 22.42 -2.02
N HIS A 152 -9.16 21.48 -1.34
CA HIS A 152 -10.60 21.57 -1.07
C HIS A 152 -10.96 22.76 -0.16
N LEU A 153 -10.12 23.06 0.83
CA LEU A 153 -10.32 24.14 1.78
C LEU A 153 -9.73 25.49 1.32
N GLY A 154 -9.14 25.54 0.12
CA GLY A 154 -8.58 26.77 -0.45
C GLY A 154 -7.27 27.23 0.19
N ALA A 155 -6.52 26.34 0.84
CA ALA A 155 -5.19 26.62 1.36
C ALA A 155 -4.11 26.22 0.33
N ASP A 156 -3.12 27.09 0.12
CA ASP A 156 -2.01 26.79 -0.78
C ASP A 156 -0.93 25.95 -0.10
N VAL A 157 -0.95 24.64 -0.36
CA VAL A 157 0.03 23.69 0.18
C VAL A 157 1.47 24.06 -0.18
N SER A 158 1.72 24.80 -1.26
CA SER A 158 3.07 25.25 -1.63
C SER A 158 3.65 26.28 -0.66
N GLN A 159 2.79 26.93 0.13
CA GLN A 159 3.19 27.88 1.18
C GLN A 159 3.42 27.19 2.53
N PHE A 160 3.11 25.91 2.69
CA PHE A 160 3.31 25.21 3.96
C PHE A 160 4.80 24.92 4.16
N GLN A 161 5.28 25.01 5.40
CA GLN A 161 6.61 24.52 5.77
C GLN A 161 6.50 23.03 6.11
N LEU A 162 6.46 22.19 5.09
CA LEU A 162 6.35 20.74 5.28
C LEU A 162 7.61 20.18 5.95
N VAL A 163 7.42 19.36 6.98
CA VAL A 163 8.48 18.63 7.66
C VAL A 163 8.22 17.14 7.49
N ASP A 164 9.12 16.48 6.78
CA ASP A 164 9.02 15.05 6.52
C ASP A 164 9.24 14.26 7.82
N MET A 165 8.20 13.54 8.24
CA MET A 165 8.19 12.77 9.49
C MET A 165 7.32 11.54 9.34
N GLU A 166 7.81 10.42 9.84
CA GLU A 166 6.99 9.22 10.03
C GLU A 166 5.81 9.50 10.98
N PRO A 167 4.73 8.71 10.91
CA PRO A 167 3.50 9.03 11.65
C PRO A 167 3.68 9.18 13.16
N ALA A 168 4.47 8.31 13.79
CA ALA A 168 4.70 8.36 15.24
C ALA A 168 5.42 9.65 15.66
N ASP A 169 6.45 10.05 14.91
CA ASP A 169 7.22 11.27 15.16
C ASP A 169 6.39 12.53 14.88
N GLY A 170 5.62 12.55 13.80
CA GLY A 170 4.72 13.64 13.46
C GLY A 170 3.65 13.87 14.52
N ALA A 171 3.09 12.80 15.10
CA ALA A 171 2.13 12.88 16.20
C ALA A 171 2.76 13.49 17.46
N VAL A 172 3.97 13.07 17.83
CA VAL A 172 4.71 13.64 18.97
C VAL A 172 5.04 15.11 18.72
N ALA A 173 5.52 15.46 17.52
CA ALA A 173 5.83 16.84 17.17
C ALA A 173 4.62 17.78 17.28
N LEU A 174 3.41 17.31 16.95
CA LEU A 174 2.18 18.08 17.15
C LEU A 174 1.87 18.28 18.63
N VAL A 175 1.97 17.21 19.43
CA VAL A 175 1.72 17.25 20.88
C VAL A 175 2.68 18.19 21.59
N ASP A 176 3.96 18.19 21.19
CA ASP A 176 4.99 19.08 21.73
C ASP A 176 4.86 20.53 21.22
N GLY A 177 3.99 20.79 20.24
CA GLY A 177 3.80 22.11 19.63
C GLY A 177 4.92 22.53 18.66
N ASN A 178 5.72 21.58 18.19
CA ASN A 178 6.79 21.81 17.21
C ASN A 178 6.25 22.05 15.79
N VAL A 179 5.06 21.52 15.50
CA VAL A 179 4.29 21.73 14.26
C VAL A 179 2.86 22.13 14.62
N VAL A 180 2.18 22.87 13.74
CA VAL A 180 0.78 23.29 13.98
C VAL A 180 -0.24 22.26 13.50
N ALA A 181 0.18 21.36 12.61
CA ALA A 181 -0.63 20.27 12.09
C ALA A 181 0.25 19.05 11.80
N ALA A 182 -0.32 17.87 11.89
CA ALA A 182 0.28 16.61 11.48
C ALA A 182 -0.70 15.81 10.62
N CYS A 183 -0.30 15.50 9.39
CA CYS A 183 -1.05 14.64 8.48
C CYS A 183 -0.49 13.23 8.54
N LEU A 184 -1.30 12.29 8.99
CA LEU A 184 -0.88 10.99 9.52
C LEU A 184 -1.75 9.87 8.96
N PHE A 185 -1.24 8.65 9.09
CA PHE A 185 -2.01 7.41 9.03
C PHE A 185 -1.65 6.54 10.23
N GLY A 186 -2.42 5.48 10.48
CA GLY A 186 -2.21 4.58 11.62
C GLY A 186 -2.92 5.04 12.88
N LYS A 187 -3.62 4.11 13.55
CA LYS A 187 -4.59 4.45 14.60
C LYS A 187 -3.95 5.02 15.87
N ASN A 188 -2.81 4.50 16.33
CA ASN A 188 -2.21 5.02 17.57
C ASN A 188 -1.56 6.38 17.32
N SER A 189 -0.92 6.58 16.17
CA SER A 189 -0.35 7.85 15.75
C SER A 189 -1.41 8.95 15.65
N ILE A 190 -2.56 8.65 15.02
CA ILE A 190 -3.69 9.59 14.97
C ILE A 190 -4.25 9.86 16.37
N ASP A 191 -4.49 8.82 17.18
CA ASP A 191 -4.98 8.99 18.56
C ASP A 191 -4.05 9.87 19.40
N LYS A 192 -2.74 9.69 19.24
CA LYS A 192 -1.74 10.51 19.92
C LYS A 192 -1.83 11.97 19.51
N ALA A 193 -1.92 12.26 18.22
CA ALA A 193 -2.09 13.61 17.72
C ALA A 193 -3.39 14.27 18.22
N LEU A 194 -4.47 13.50 18.34
CA LEU A 194 -5.76 13.96 18.86
C LEU A 194 -5.73 14.33 20.35
N GLU A 195 -4.69 13.97 21.11
CA GLU A 195 -4.51 14.48 22.49
C GLU A 195 -4.29 16.01 22.53
N ALA A 196 -3.74 16.59 21.46
CA ALA A 196 -3.40 18.01 21.36
C ALA A 196 -4.16 18.79 20.27
N GLY A 197 -4.94 18.08 19.45
CA GLY A 197 -5.58 18.66 18.27
C GLY A 197 -6.94 18.08 17.95
N SER A 198 -7.42 18.39 16.76
CA SER A 198 -8.66 17.83 16.19
C SER A 198 -8.48 17.60 14.68
N MET A 199 -9.25 16.66 14.12
CA MET A 199 -9.24 16.42 12.68
C MET A 199 -9.69 17.68 11.94
N LEU A 200 -8.90 18.11 10.94
CA LEU A 200 -9.23 19.26 10.10
C LEU A 200 -10.50 19.01 9.27
N MET A 201 -10.67 17.77 8.80
CA MET A 201 -11.87 17.26 8.15
C MET A 201 -12.22 15.90 8.71
N THR A 202 -13.51 15.64 8.88
CA THR A 202 -14.02 14.29 9.17
C THR A 202 -13.93 13.40 7.93
N THR A 203 -13.99 12.08 8.14
CA THR A 203 -14.03 11.10 7.05
C THR A 203 -15.23 11.33 6.12
N GLU A 204 -16.39 11.67 6.68
CA GLU A 204 -17.61 11.95 5.91
C GLU A 204 -17.46 13.21 5.05
N GLU A 205 -16.87 14.27 5.59
CA GLU A 205 -16.61 15.51 4.83
C GLU A 205 -15.60 15.28 3.71
N ALA A 206 -14.53 14.54 3.98
CA ALA A 206 -13.55 14.20 2.96
C ALA A 206 -14.15 13.34 1.84
N THR A 207 -14.98 12.36 2.20
CA THR A 207 -15.71 11.52 1.24
C THR A 207 -16.65 12.38 0.38
N ALA A 208 -17.39 13.31 1.00
CA ALA A 208 -18.26 14.25 0.28
C ALA A 208 -17.48 15.20 -0.65
N ALA A 209 -16.23 15.52 -0.30
CA ALA A 209 -15.30 16.26 -1.14
C ALA A 209 -14.67 15.42 -2.28
N GLY A 210 -14.98 14.12 -2.36
CA GLY A 210 -14.42 13.20 -3.35
C GLY A 210 -13.00 12.73 -3.03
N ILE A 211 -12.53 12.96 -1.79
CA ILE A 211 -11.22 12.50 -1.33
C ILE A 211 -11.38 11.04 -0.89
N THR A 212 -10.87 10.14 -1.72
CA THR A 212 -10.85 8.70 -1.44
C THR A 212 -9.43 8.16 -1.47
N SER A 213 -9.20 7.10 -0.71
CA SER A 213 -7.93 6.40 -0.60
C SER A 213 -8.15 4.91 -0.46
N PHE A 214 -7.24 4.16 -1.04
CA PHE A 214 -7.13 2.73 -0.91
C PHE A 214 -5.65 2.36 -1.08
N ASP A 215 -5.29 1.21 -0.56
CA ASP A 215 -3.96 0.63 -0.68
C ASP A 215 -4.02 -0.63 -1.53
N ILE A 216 -2.86 -1.04 -2.04
CA ILE A 216 -2.70 -2.16 -2.95
C ILE A 216 -1.71 -3.17 -2.37
N THR A 217 -1.73 -4.40 -2.88
CA THR A 217 -0.56 -5.28 -2.79
C THR A 217 0.28 -5.10 -4.05
N SER A 218 1.56 -4.77 -3.86
CA SER A 218 2.54 -4.73 -4.95
C SER A 218 3.55 -5.87 -4.84
N VAL A 219 4.05 -6.32 -5.98
CA VAL A 219 5.04 -7.41 -6.07
C VAL A 219 6.10 -7.03 -7.07
N THR A 220 7.35 -7.42 -6.84
CA THR A 220 8.42 -7.20 -7.80
C THR A 220 8.20 -8.01 -9.09
N ASP A 221 8.56 -7.45 -10.24
CA ASP A 221 8.50 -8.14 -11.54
C ASP A 221 9.30 -9.44 -11.53
N LYS A 222 10.44 -9.43 -10.83
CA LYS A 222 11.28 -10.62 -10.65
C LYS A 222 10.50 -11.71 -9.93
N PHE A 223 9.89 -11.41 -8.79
CA PHE A 223 9.17 -12.40 -8.00
C PHE A 223 7.93 -12.93 -8.73
N ILE A 224 7.14 -12.07 -9.37
CA ILE A 224 6.00 -12.49 -10.21
C ILE A 224 6.45 -13.47 -11.29
N LYS A 225 7.56 -13.17 -11.98
CA LYS A 225 8.04 -13.98 -13.10
C LYS A 225 8.61 -15.32 -12.64
N GLU A 226 9.33 -15.34 -11.52
CA GLU A 226 10.01 -16.54 -11.02
C GLU A 226 9.08 -17.43 -10.19
N ASN A 227 8.10 -16.86 -9.50
CA ASN A 227 7.25 -17.55 -8.54
C ASN A 227 5.74 -17.22 -8.71
N PRO A 228 5.15 -17.36 -9.91
CA PRO A 228 3.77 -16.95 -10.18
C PRO A 228 2.73 -17.69 -9.32
N GLU A 229 2.97 -18.97 -9.01
CA GLU A 229 2.07 -19.77 -8.17
C GLU A 229 2.12 -19.34 -6.69
N LEU A 230 3.26 -18.84 -6.22
CA LEU A 230 3.36 -18.27 -4.86
C LEU A 230 2.54 -16.98 -4.76
N VAL A 231 2.54 -16.15 -5.81
CA VAL A 231 1.69 -14.95 -5.87
C VAL A 231 0.21 -15.32 -5.85
N ARG A 232 -0.23 -16.34 -6.62
CA ARG A 232 -1.62 -16.84 -6.55
C ARG A 232 -2.00 -17.29 -5.15
N ALA A 233 -1.19 -18.17 -4.54
CA ALA A 233 -1.46 -18.70 -3.21
C ALA A 233 -1.54 -17.56 -2.16
N PHE A 234 -0.68 -16.54 -2.26
CA PHE A 234 -0.75 -15.36 -1.40
C PHE A 234 -2.10 -14.62 -1.56
N LEU A 235 -2.56 -14.40 -2.79
CA LEU A 235 -3.82 -13.70 -3.05
C LEU A 235 -5.05 -14.54 -2.67
N GLU A 236 -4.99 -15.86 -2.82
CA GLU A 236 -6.03 -16.79 -2.37
C GLU A 236 -6.21 -16.71 -0.84
N VAL A 237 -5.14 -16.84 -0.06
CA VAL A 237 -5.20 -16.70 1.41
C VAL A 237 -5.69 -15.31 1.83
N THR A 238 -5.28 -14.26 1.10
CA THR A 238 -5.76 -12.90 1.34
C THR A 238 -7.26 -12.77 1.10
N ALA A 239 -7.77 -13.32 -0.01
CA ALA A 239 -9.19 -13.32 -0.34
C ALA A 239 -10.02 -14.14 0.68
N GLU A 240 -9.51 -15.30 1.11
CA GLU A 240 -10.13 -16.11 2.16
C GLU A 240 -10.19 -15.37 3.49
N SER A 241 -9.12 -14.68 3.88
CA SER A 241 -9.07 -13.86 5.09
C SER A 241 -10.11 -12.75 5.05
N ASN A 242 -10.24 -12.06 3.90
CA ASN A 242 -11.25 -11.01 3.72
C ASN A 242 -12.68 -11.59 3.79
N ALA A 243 -12.92 -12.77 3.23
CA ALA A 243 -14.21 -13.45 3.29
C ALA A 243 -14.57 -13.91 4.73
N LEU A 244 -13.59 -14.40 5.50
CA LEU A 244 -13.76 -14.75 6.91
C LEU A 244 -14.13 -13.52 7.74
N PHE A 245 -13.46 -12.39 7.53
CA PHE A 245 -13.79 -11.13 8.19
C PHE A 245 -15.20 -10.65 7.83
N ALA A 246 -15.55 -10.64 6.54
CA ALA A 246 -16.88 -10.24 6.08
C ALA A 246 -18.01 -11.12 6.66
N ALA A 247 -17.72 -12.39 6.92
CA ALA A 247 -18.64 -13.32 7.59
C ALA A 247 -18.71 -13.14 9.11
N GLY A 248 -17.93 -12.21 9.69
CA GLY A 248 -17.85 -11.97 11.14
C GLY A 248 -17.10 -13.07 11.91
N ASN A 249 -16.26 -13.85 11.22
CA ASN A 249 -15.59 -15.04 11.77
C ASN A 249 -14.10 -14.83 12.05
N SER A 250 -13.56 -13.63 11.86
CA SER A 250 -12.15 -13.34 12.18
C SER A 250 -11.89 -13.20 13.67
N ASP A 251 -10.74 -13.71 14.13
CA ASP A 251 -10.25 -13.46 15.48
C ASP A 251 -9.62 -12.06 15.59
N MET A 252 -10.47 -11.10 15.97
CA MET A 252 -10.08 -9.71 16.20
C MET A 252 -8.98 -9.54 17.26
N SER A 253 -8.80 -10.50 18.17
CA SER A 253 -7.74 -10.45 19.18
C SER A 253 -6.36 -10.73 18.59
N ILE A 254 -6.28 -11.64 17.62
CA ILE A 254 -5.05 -11.93 16.88
C ILE A 254 -4.68 -10.73 16.00
N ILE A 255 -5.65 -10.22 15.23
CA ILE A 255 -5.44 -9.04 14.35
C ILE A 255 -4.96 -7.85 15.18
N ALA A 256 -5.65 -7.54 16.28
CA ALA A 256 -5.27 -6.43 17.15
C ALA A 256 -3.85 -6.56 17.69
N LYS A 257 -3.47 -7.76 18.17
CA LYS A 257 -2.14 -8.02 18.70
C LYS A 257 -1.05 -7.85 17.64
N ASP A 258 -1.25 -8.40 16.44
CA ASP A 258 -0.27 -8.30 15.34
C ASP A 258 -0.14 -6.86 14.83
N ALA A 259 -1.24 -6.10 14.80
CA ALA A 259 -1.23 -4.67 14.47
C ALA A 259 -0.64 -3.78 15.57
N GLY A 260 -0.31 -4.31 16.75
CA GLY A 260 0.18 -3.51 17.88
C GLY A 260 -0.90 -2.60 18.49
N MET A 261 -2.16 -3.04 18.47
CA MET A 261 -3.31 -2.28 18.94
C MET A 261 -4.17 -3.04 19.95
N SER A 262 -5.05 -2.33 20.65
CA SER A 262 -6.15 -2.94 21.41
C SER A 262 -7.27 -3.38 20.48
N VAL A 263 -8.02 -4.43 20.84
CA VAL A 263 -9.21 -4.88 20.09
C VAL A 263 -10.21 -3.76 19.83
N GLU A 264 -10.45 -2.86 20.79
CA GLU A 264 -11.36 -1.72 20.61
C GLU A 264 -10.92 -0.81 19.45
N LYS A 265 -9.66 -0.36 19.48
CA LYS A 265 -9.06 0.46 18.41
C LYS A 265 -9.08 -0.26 17.06
N THR A 266 -8.74 -1.55 17.03
CA THR A 266 -8.75 -2.39 15.83
C THR A 266 -10.15 -2.47 15.23
N THR A 267 -11.16 -2.80 16.05
CA THR A 267 -12.56 -2.85 15.62
C THR A 267 -13.04 -1.49 15.10
N ASN A 268 -12.67 -0.40 15.78
CA ASN A 268 -13.02 0.95 15.34
C ASN A 268 -12.39 1.29 13.98
N GLN A 269 -11.09 1.03 13.79
CA GLN A 269 -10.41 1.30 12.54
C GLN A 269 -11.01 0.46 11.39
N MET A 270 -11.13 -0.85 11.58
CA MET A 270 -11.62 -1.76 10.54
C MET A 270 -13.10 -1.55 10.20
N SER A 271 -13.90 -0.92 11.07
CA SER A 271 -15.30 -0.58 10.76
C SER A 271 -15.46 0.41 9.61
N GLY A 272 -14.42 1.21 9.32
CA GLY A 272 -14.38 2.12 8.18
C GLY A 272 -13.66 1.55 6.95
N PHE A 273 -13.24 0.28 6.98
CA PHE A 273 -12.49 -0.36 5.90
C PHE A 273 -13.39 -1.22 5.02
N GLY A 274 -13.10 -1.23 3.73
CA GLY A 274 -13.67 -2.10 2.71
C GLY A 274 -12.60 -3.04 2.15
N PHE A 275 -12.99 -4.29 1.90
CA PHE A 275 -12.12 -5.32 1.33
C PHE A 275 -12.81 -5.90 0.09
N PRO A 276 -12.53 -5.36 -1.12
CA PRO A 276 -13.24 -5.77 -2.32
C PRO A 276 -12.97 -7.24 -2.64
N THR A 277 -14.03 -7.96 -2.99
CA THR A 277 -13.96 -9.36 -3.41
C THR A 277 -13.14 -9.51 -4.71
N PRO A 278 -12.56 -10.69 -4.99
CA PRO A 278 -11.84 -10.92 -6.25
C PRO A 278 -12.66 -10.57 -7.51
N GLU A 279 -13.98 -10.84 -7.48
CA GLU A 279 -14.90 -10.50 -8.56
C GLU A 279 -15.08 -8.98 -8.75
N GLU A 280 -15.26 -8.23 -7.65
CA GLU A 280 -15.32 -6.77 -7.69
C GLU A 280 -14.00 -6.18 -8.17
N GLN A 281 -12.88 -6.74 -7.69
CA GLN A 281 -11.55 -6.29 -8.10
C GLN A 281 -11.33 -6.45 -9.61
N LYS A 282 -11.66 -7.63 -10.16
CA LYS A 282 -11.55 -7.91 -11.60
C LYS A 282 -12.51 -7.09 -12.46
N SER A 283 -13.67 -6.71 -11.94
CA SER A 283 -14.72 -6.05 -12.73
C SER A 283 -14.74 -4.52 -12.65
N SER A 284 -14.27 -3.95 -11.52
CA SER A 284 -14.42 -2.52 -11.23
C SER A 284 -13.14 -1.81 -10.77
N TRP A 285 -12.16 -2.55 -10.24
CA TRP A 285 -10.93 -1.96 -9.70
C TRP A 285 -9.76 -2.05 -10.66
N LEU A 286 -9.40 -3.26 -11.07
CA LEU A 286 -8.17 -3.58 -11.81
C LEU A 286 -8.42 -3.83 -13.29
N ASN A 287 -9.67 -3.78 -13.75
CA ASN A 287 -10.00 -3.81 -15.17
C ASN A 287 -9.49 -2.56 -15.89
N SER A 288 -9.37 -2.63 -17.22
CA SER A 288 -9.06 -1.45 -18.03
C SER A 288 -10.11 -0.36 -17.81
N GLY A 289 -9.66 0.85 -17.51
CA GLY A 289 -10.48 1.99 -17.12
C GLY A 289 -11.10 1.90 -15.72
N GLY A 290 -10.69 0.91 -14.91
CA GLY A 290 -11.14 0.72 -13.53
C GLY A 290 -10.58 1.76 -12.56
N LYS A 291 -11.01 1.67 -11.30
CA LYS A 291 -10.64 2.64 -10.24
C LYS A 291 -9.12 2.78 -10.06
N VAL A 292 -8.37 1.68 -10.13
CA VAL A 292 -6.91 1.68 -9.91
C VAL A 292 -6.20 2.40 -11.04
N GLU A 293 -6.53 2.10 -12.30
CA GLU A 293 -5.93 2.76 -13.46
C GLU A 293 -6.22 4.27 -13.45
N GLY A 294 -7.45 4.67 -13.12
CA GLY A 294 -7.83 6.07 -12.98
C GLY A 294 -7.05 6.80 -11.88
N MET A 295 -6.90 6.16 -10.70
CA MET A 295 -6.13 6.72 -9.58
C MET A 295 -4.64 6.84 -9.91
N LEU A 296 -4.05 5.83 -10.57
CA LEU A 296 -2.65 5.89 -11.03
C LEU A 296 -2.42 7.04 -12.00
N ALA A 297 -3.30 7.23 -12.97
CA ALA A 297 -3.20 8.32 -13.92
C ALA A 297 -3.29 9.69 -13.21
N PHE A 298 -4.22 9.83 -12.28
CA PHE A 298 -4.40 11.07 -11.52
C PHE A 298 -3.18 11.38 -10.64
N MET A 299 -2.81 10.45 -9.75
CA MET A 299 -1.69 10.64 -8.82
C MET A 299 -0.36 10.71 -9.55
N GLY A 300 -0.22 9.96 -10.64
CA GLY A 300 0.97 9.95 -11.46
C GLY A 300 1.30 11.31 -12.05
N ASN A 301 0.29 12.09 -12.42
CA ASN A 301 0.46 13.50 -12.81
C ASN A 301 0.70 14.41 -11.59
N MET A 302 -0.01 14.17 -10.49
CA MET A 302 0.10 14.96 -9.26
C MET A 302 1.50 14.94 -8.65
N PHE A 303 2.18 13.79 -8.72
CA PHE A 303 3.52 13.60 -8.17
C PHE A 303 4.62 13.50 -9.24
N ALA A 304 4.31 13.82 -10.50
CA ALA A 304 5.31 13.85 -11.57
C ALA A 304 6.39 14.91 -11.30
N THR A 305 7.62 14.57 -11.65
CA THR A 305 8.76 15.50 -11.67
C THR A 305 9.39 15.55 -13.06
N ALA A 306 10.34 16.45 -13.29
CA ALA A 306 11.07 16.48 -14.55
C ALA A 306 11.93 15.21 -14.73
N GLU A 307 12.45 14.69 -13.62
CA GLU A 307 13.27 13.48 -13.57
C GLU A 307 12.43 12.20 -13.70
N ASN A 308 11.29 12.17 -13.02
CA ASN A 308 10.34 11.05 -13.01
C ASN A 308 8.97 11.52 -13.50
N PRO A 309 8.78 11.68 -14.82
CA PRO A 309 7.51 12.13 -15.37
C PRO A 309 6.43 11.06 -15.24
N ALA A 310 5.16 11.49 -15.25
CA ALA A 310 4.02 10.58 -15.31
C ALA A 310 4.14 9.62 -16.51
N LEU A 311 3.79 8.35 -16.30
CA LEU A 311 3.68 7.40 -17.40
C LEU A 311 2.53 7.78 -18.34
N SER A 312 2.71 7.53 -19.64
CA SER A 312 1.65 7.69 -20.63
C SER A 312 0.58 6.59 -20.56
N ASP A 313 0.90 5.48 -19.90
CA ASP A 313 0.06 4.29 -19.78
C ASP A 313 0.47 3.51 -18.52
N TYR A 314 -0.42 3.45 -17.52
CA TYR A 314 -0.21 2.72 -16.28
C TYR A 314 -0.73 1.28 -16.33
N SER A 315 -1.46 0.88 -17.37
CA SER A 315 -2.10 -0.45 -17.43
C SER A 315 -1.09 -1.60 -17.29
N LYS A 316 0.16 -1.40 -17.71
CA LYS A 316 1.25 -2.39 -17.59
C LYS A 316 1.75 -2.62 -16.17
N THR A 317 1.42 -1.71 -15.25
CA THR A 317 1.77 -1.79 -13.84
C THR A 317 0.72 -2.56 -13.03
N ILE A 318 -0.37 -2.99 -13.67
CA ILE A 318 -1.47 -3.75 -13.05
C ILE A 318 -1.48 -5.16 -13.62
N ASP A 319 -1.58 -6.17 -12.76
CA ASP A 319 -1.70 -7.58 -13.16
C ASP A 319 -2.73 -8.32 -12.29
N ALA A 320 -4.00 -8.21 -12.68
CA ALA A 320 -5.10 -8.89 -12.00
C ALA A 320 -5.19 -10.40 -12.31
N SER A 321 -4.27 -10.96 -13.11
CA SER A 321 -4.37 -12.35 -13.55
C SER A 321 -4.10 -13.37 -12.44
N PHE A 322 -3.59 -12.90 -11.29
CA PHE A 322 -3.28 -13.70 -10.11
C PHE A 322 -4.45 -13.81 -9.12
N LEU A 323 -5.47 -12.94 -9.24
CA LEU A 323 -6.66 -13.01 -8.38
C LEU A 323 -7.46 -14.31 -8.63
N PRO A 324 -8.01 -14.96 -7.58
CA PRO A 324 -8.86 -16.14 -7.70
C PRO A 324 -10.16 -15.84 -8.44
#